data_AF-A0A833QGX1-F1
#
_entry.id   AF-A0A833QGX1-F1
#
_cell.length_a   1.000
_cell.length_b   1.000
_cell.length_c   1.000
_cell.angle_alpha   90.00
_cell.angle_beta   90.00
_cell.angle_gamma   90.00
#
_symmetry.space_group_name_H-M   'P 1'
#
loop_
_entity.id
_entity.type
_entity.pdbx_description
1 polymer ?
#
loop_
_entity_poly.entity_id
_entity_poly.type
_entity_poly.pdbx_seq_one_letter_code
_entity_poly.pdbx_strand_id
1 'polypeptide(L)'
;MVIDPPVAAAEGGASEASSNNNGHGEGQTKKKKTPVTEILKLELQLLRVPVEHLKKSLRSSQRTAEKDLSAVLADISSVTASPTAAAVPPVSSLTSLVCRLHGIKRKLEESSSAEAGQVQRCRARIEHLEEFVPHPHCECNSNWNNTRLNRVILDYMLRMSYYDSATLLADSANIQELVDIDVFVEAREVVESLQNKKVAPALTWCAENKSRLKKTKSKLEFLLRLQEFIEMVKANDYLRAIAYARKYLAPWGPTYTKELQRVTATLAFKSGTNCSTYKVLFDECRWDFLVEEFKQEFCKLFGMTLVPLLQIYLQAGLSALKTPSCPQGMCPKEDPLSQAGFMRLAEPLPFSKQHHSKLVCFITKELMDTENPPLVLPNGYVYSTKALEEMAKNNDGKITCPRTGYECNFSDLVKAFIS
;
A
#
# COMPACT_ATOMS: atom_id res chain seq x y z
N MET A 1 26.46 -10.52 -12.51
CA MET A 1 26.29 -10.10 -13.92
C MET A 1 24.98 -9.34 -14.01
N VAL A 2 25.09 -8.06 -14.38
CA VAL A 2 23.95 -7.16 -14.61
C VAL A 2 23.17 -7.70 -15.81
N ILE A 3 21.86 -7.89 -15.65
CA ILE A 3 20.94 -8.26 -16.73
C ILE A 3 19.98 -7.09 -16.86
N ASP A 4 20.19 -6.28 -17.88
CA ASP A 4 19.25 -5.24 -18.31
C ASP A 4 17.93 -5.88 -18.82
N PRO A 5 16.77 -5.24 -18.59
CA PRO A 5 15.52 -5.66 -19.21
C PRO A 5 15.41 -5.17 -20.67
N PRO A 6 14.68 -5.90 -21.54
CA PRO A 6 14.67 -5.65 -22.98
C PRO A 6 13.84 -4.43 -23.37
N VAL A 7 14.43 -3.62 -24.25
CA VAL A 7 13.83 -2.51 -25.00
C VAL A 7 12.76 -3.06 -25.96
N ALA A 8 11.53 -2.58 -25.83
CA ALA A 8 10.48 -2.82 -26.81
C ALA A 8 10.65 -1.85 -27.99
N ALA A 9 10.88 -2.41 -29.17
CA ALA A 9 10.95 -1.69 -30.44
C ALA A 9 9.57 -1.09 -30.80
N ALA A 10 9.55 0.21 -31.08
CA ALA A 10 8.44 0.87 -31.75
C ALA A 10 8.79 0.98 -33.24
N GLU A 11 8.14 0.15 -34.06
CA GLU A 11 8.15 0.32 -35.51
C GLU A 11 7.20 1.47 -35.89
N GLY A 12 7.77 2.47 -36.56
CA GLY A 12 7.04 3.55 -37.20
C GLY A 12 6.51 3.12 -38.56
N GLY A 13 5.22 3.36 -38.78
CA GLY A 13 4.59 3.33 -40.10
C GLY A 13 3.87 4.65 -40.32
N ALA A 14 4.47 5.52 -41.13
CA ALA A 14 3.83 6.71 -41.66
C ALA A 14 2.89 6.33 -42.81
N SER A 15 1.66 6.86 -42.80
CA SER A 15 0.90 7.06 -44.04
C SER A 15 0.11 8.36 -43.92
N GLU A 16 0.51 9.33 -44.73
CA GLU A 16 -0.24 10.54 -45.03
C GLU A 16 -1.53 10.18 -45.79
N ALA A 17 -2.65 10.77 -45.37
CA ALA A 17 -3.81 10.96 -46.22
C ALA A 17 -4.53 12.24 -45.79
N SER A 18 -4.28 13.29 -46.55
CA SER A 18 -4.98 14.57 -46.54
C SER A 18 -6.44 14.41 -46.94
N SER A 19 -7.36 15.03 -46.20
CA SER A 19 -8.66 15.49 -46.71
C SER A 19 -9.23 16.59 -45.81
N ASN A 20 -9.65 17.66 -46.46
CA ASN A 20 -10.06 18.94 -45.90
C ASN A 20 -11.50 18.94 -45.34
N ASN A 21 -11.69 19.87 -44.40
CA ASN A 21 -12.85 20.75 -44.16
C ASN A 21 -13.99 20.38 -43.21
N ASN A 22 -14.16 21.32 -42.26
CA ASN A 22 -15.36 21.85 -41.60
C ASN A 22 -16.18 20.96 -40.65
N GLY A 23 -16.06 21.30 -39.36
CA GLY A 23 -17.02 20.94 -38.33
C GLY A 23 -16.69 21.62 -37.01
N HIS A 24 -17.59 22.51 -36.56
CA HIS A 24 -17.56 23.32 -35.34
C HIS A 24 -16.90 22.64 -34.12
N GLY A 25 -15.83 23.27 -33.60
CA GLY A 25 -15.21 22.88 -32.33
C GLY A 25 -16.01 23.39 -31.15
N GLU A 26 -16.82 22.51 -30.54
CA GLU A 26 -17.34 22.69 -29.19
C GLU A 26 -16.17 22.85 -28.22
N GLY A 27 -16.09 24.00 -27.56
CA GLY A 27 -15.15 24.26 -26.49
C GLY A 27 -15.46 23.38 -25.29
N GLN A 28 -14.83 22.20 -25.21
CA GLN A 28 -14.75 21.45 -23.96
C GLN A 28 -13.92 22.26 -22.95
N THR A 29 -14.61 22.98 -22.08
CA THR A 29 -14.07 23.51 -20.84
C THR A 29 -13.56 22.34 -20.00
N LYS A 30 -12.25 22.07 -20.04
CA LYS A 30 -11.57 21.20 -19.08
C LYS A 30 -11.82 21.78 -17.69
N LYS A 31 -12.81 21.26 -16.96
CA LYS A 31 -13.02 21.55 -15.54
C LYS A 31 -11.69 21.30 -14.83
N LYS A 32 -11.03 22.36 -14.35
CA LYS A 32 -9.87 22.26 -13.45
C LYS A 32 -10.31 21.39 -12.27
N LYS A 33 -9.76 20.19 -12.17
CA LYS A 33 -10.03 19.29 -11.03
C LYS A 33 -9.64 20.03 -9.77
N THR A 34 -10.56 20.11 -8.80
CA THR A 34 -10.28 20.74 -7.51
C THR A 34 -9.18 19.94 -6.79
N PRO A 35 -8.21 20.60 -6.11
CA PRO A 35 -7.14 19.95 -5.36
C PRO A 35 -7.64 18.86 -4.39
N VAL A 36 -8.84 19.08 -3.83
CA VAL A 36 -9.56 18.15 -2.95
C VAL A 36 -9.80 16.79 -3.60
N THR A 37 -10.15 16.75 -4.89
CA THR A 37 -10.45 15.51 -5.60
C THR A 37 -9.23 14.61 -5.76
N GLU A 38 -8.03 15.19 -5.90
CA GLU A 38 -6.79 14.41 -6.02
C GLU A 38 -6.30 13.89 -4.66
N ILE A 39 -6.50 14.64 -3.58
CA ILE A 39 -6.21 14.18 -2.21
C ILE A 39 -7.11 13.01 -1.84
N LEU A 40 -8.40 13.08 -2.15
CA LEU A 40 -9.34 11.97 -1.89
C LEU A 40 -8.98 10.68 -2.64
N LYS A 41 -8.28 10.74 -3.78
CA LYS A 41 -7.77 9.54 -4.45
C LYS A 41 -6.64 8.87 -3.67
N LEU A 42 -5.80 9.67 -3.01
CA LEU A 42 -4.72 9.17 -2.16
C LEU A 42 -5.28 8.53 -0.87
N GLU A 43 -6.49 8.93 -0.47
CA GLU A 43 -7.23 8.37 0.66
C GLU A 43 -8.09 7.14 0.28
N LEU A 44 -8.03 6.65 -0.96
CA LEU A 44 -8.88 5.52 -1.39
C LEU A 44 -8.67 4.27 -0.52
N GLN A 45 -7.44 4.01 -0.09
CA GLN A 45 -7.12 2.87 0.77
C GLN A 45 -7.88 2.96 2.11
N LEU A 46 -8.00 4.17 2.67
CA LEU A 46 -8.67 4.40 3.95
C LEU A 46 -10.08 3.85 3.96
N LEU A 47 -10.84 4.13 2.89
CA LEU A 47 -12.23 3.69 2.78
C LEU A 47 -12.35 2.25 2.29
N ARG A 48 -11.43 1.80 1.45
CA ARG A 48 -11.57 0.51 0.77
C ARG A 48 -11.30 -0.68 1.68
N VAL A 49 -10.30 -0.60 2.56
CA VAL A 49 -9.94 -1.69 3.47
C VAL A 49 -11.10 -2.10 4.39
N PRO A 50 -11.74 -1.19 5.16
CA PRO A 50 -12.84 -1.57 6.04
C PRO A 50 -14.08 -2.05 5.28
N VAL A 51 -14.36 -1.50 4.09
CA VAL A 51 -15.45 -2.00 3.23
C VAL A 51 -15.19 -3.43 2.77
N GLU A 52 -13.95 -3.75 2.38
CA GLU A 52 -13.58 -5.12 2.00
C GLU A 52 -13.61 -6.08 3.19
N HIS A 53 -13.26 -5.61 4.39
CA HIS A 53 -13.38 -6.37 5.63
C HIS A 53 -14.86 -6.62 6.00
N LEU A 54 -15.72 -5.60 5.94
CA LEU A 54 -17.17 -5.74 6.15
C LEU A 54 -17.79 -6.74 5.17
N LYS A 55 -17.43 -6.66 3.88
CA LYS A 55 -17.88 -7.65 2.86
C LYS A 55 -17.37 -9.06 3.15
N LYS A 56 -16.18 -9.22 3.73
CA LYS A 56 -15.64 -10.53 4.15
C LYS A 56 -16.50 -11.07 5.31
N SER A 57 -16.72 -10.25 6.34
CA SER A 57 -17.51 -10.60 7.52
C SER A 57 -18.94 -11.01 7.14
N LEU A 58 -19.66 -10.18 6.39
CA LEU A 58 -21.05 -10.43 5.98
C LEU A 58 -21.20 -11.72 5.18
N ARG A 59 -20.29 -11.99 4.23
CA ARG A 59 -20.32 -13.23 3.44
C ARG A 59 -20.05 -14.47 4.29
N SER A 60 -19.18 -14.36 5.29
CA SER A 60 -18.86 -15.46 6.21
C SER A 60 -20.03 -15.75 7.14
N SER A 61 -20.58 -14.70 7.76
CA SER A 61 -21.76 -14.70 8.61
C SER A 61 -22.96 -15.32 7.88
N GLN A 62 -23.30 -14.81 6.68
CA GLN A 62 -24.40 -15.31 5.86
C GLN A 62 -24.24 -16.81 5.54
N ARG A 63 -23.05 -17.24 5.06
CA ARG A 63 -22.82 -18.66 4.73
C ARG A 63 -22.96 -19.58 5.93
N THR A 64 -22.48 -19.13 7.09
CA THR A 64 -22.55 -19.91 8.32
C THR A 64 -23.99 -20.03 8.80
N ALA A 65 -24.75 -18.93 8.77
CA ALA A 65 -26.16 -18.90 9.12
C ALA A 65 -27.00 -19.78 8.17
N GLU A 66 -26.80 -19.66 6.85
CA GLU A 66 -27.49 -20.49 5.85
C GLU A 66 -27.21 -21.98 6.03
N LYS A 67 -25.95 -22.35 6.30
CA LYS A 67 -25.56 -23.74 6.54
C LYS A 67 -26.21 -24.29 7.81
N ASP A 68 -26.13 -23.55 8.91
CA ASP A 68 -26.69 -24.00 10.20
C ASP A 68 -28.22 -24.07 10.14
N LEU A 69 -28.88 -23.11 9.48
CA LEU A 69 -30.32 -23.12 9.24
C LEU A 69 -30.75 -24.29 8.36
N SER A 70 -30.04 -24.55 7.26
CA SER A 70 -30.31 -25.71 6.38
C SER A 70 -30.19 -27.03 7.14
N ALA A 71 -29.21 -27.14 8.03
CA ALA A 71 -29.04 -28.31 8.87
C ALA A 71 -30.17 -28.46 9.90
N VAL A 72 -30.72 -27.37 10.44
CA VAL A 72 -31.90 -27.43 11.33
C VAL A 72 -33.15 -27.82 10.54
N LEU A 73 -33.35 -27.28 9.34
CA LEU A 73 -34.47 -27.67 8.47
C LEU A 73 -34.43 -29.16 8.12
N ALA A 74 -33.25 -29.70 7.83
CA ALA A 74 -33.06 -31.13 7.56
C ALA A 74 -33.43 -32.00 8.78
N ASP A 75 -33.01 -31.60 9.99
CA ASP A 75 -33.39 -32.26 11.23
C ASP A 75 -34.92 -32.24 11.42
N ILE A 76 -35.57 -31.08 11.23
CA ILE A 76 -37.03 -30.96 11.35
C ILE A 76 -37.72 -31.92 10.37
N SER A 77 -37.30 -31.91 9.10
CA SER A 77 -37.86 -32.82 8.09
C SER A 77 -37.72 -34.28 8.49
N SER A 78 -36.56 -34.68 9.04
CA SER A 78 -36.32 -36.05 9.49
C SER A 78 -37.23 -36.47 10.66
N VAL A 79 -37.51 -35.55 11.59
CA VAL A 79 -38.41 -35.79 12.73
C VAL A 79 -39.86 -35.90 12.25
N THR A 80 -40.27 -35.06 11.28
CA THR A 80 -41.63 -35.07 10.72
C THR A 80 -41.91 -36.23 9.76
N ALA A 81 -40.87 -36.81 9.15
CA ALA A 81 -41.01 -37.88 8.14
C ALA A 81 -41.09 -39.28 8.76
N SER A 82 -40.88 -39.44 10.07
CA SER A 82 -40.92 -40.75 10.72
C SER A 82 -42.37 -41.22 10.91
N PRO A 83 -42.83 -42.27 10.21
CA PRO A 83 -44.22 -42.69 10.23
C PRO A 83 -44.42 -43.71 11.37
N THR A 84 -44.48 -43.24 12.62
CA THR A 84 -45.09 -44.00 13.70
C THR A 84 -46.11 -43.12 14.42
N ALA A 85 -47.38 -43.42 14.17
CA ALA A 85 -48.56 -42.63 14.49
C ALA A 85 -48.91 -42.51 15.98
N ALA A 86 -47.94 -42.56 16.90
CA ALA A 86 -48.22 -42.41 18.34
C ALA A 86 -47.03 -41.93 19.20
N ALA A 87 -45.84 -41.72 18.65
CA ALA A 87 -44.70 -41.26 19.46
C ALA A 87 -44.59 -39.73 19.38
N VAL A 88 -44.92 -39.05 20.48
CA VAL A 88 -44.46 -37.68 20.74
C VAL A 88 -42.96 -37.65 20.41
N PRO A 89 -42.46 -36.70 19.58
CA PRO A 89 -41.04 -36.61 19.30
C PRO A 89 -40.30 -36.62 20.65
N PRO A 90 -39.31 -37.51 20.84
CA PRO A 90 -38.69 -37.67 22.15
C PRO A 90 -38.19 -36.31 22.62
N VAL A 91 -38.52 -35.93 23.87
CA VAL A 91 -38.21 -34.60 24.42
C VAL A 91 -36.73 -34.22 24.22
N SER A 92 -35.84 -35.21 24.17
CA SER A 92 -34.43 -35.04 23.83
C SER A 92 -34.15 -34.49 22.43
N SER A 93 -34.94 -34.85 21.40
CA SER A 93 -34.77 -34.32 20.04
C SER A 93 -35.21 -32.85 19.94
N LEU A 94 -36.33 -32.51 20.57
CA LEU A 94 -36.78 -31.12 20.69
C LEU A 94 -35.78 -30.29 21.50
N THR A 95 -35.24 -30.84 22.59
CA THR A 95 -34.20 -30.18 23.39
C THR A 95 -32.94 -29.93 22.56
N SER A 96 -32.49 -30.91 21.79
CA SER A 96 -31.34 -30.76 20.87
C SER A 96 -31.59 -29.65 19.83
N LEU A 97 -32.79 -29.61 19.25
CA LEU A 97 -33.16 -28.59 18.27
C LEU A 97 -33.21 -27.19 18.88
N VAL A 98 -33.77 -27.05 20.09
CA VAL A 98 -33.75 -25.79 20.86
C VAL A 98 -32.31 -25.38 21.17
N CYS A 99 -31.43 -26.29 21.59
CA CYS A 99 -30.01 -26.01 21.80
C CYS A 99 -29.32 -25.52 20.51
N ARG A 100 -29.60 -26.14 19.36
CA ARG A 100 -29.07 -25.72 18.07
C ARG A 100 -29.58 -24.33 17.66
N LEU A 101 -30.87 -24.05 17.82
CA LEU A 101 -31.46 -22.74 17.54
C LEU A 101 -30.87 -21.65 18.45
N HIS A 102 -30.68 -21.92 19.73
CA HIS A 102 -29.97 -21.00 20.63
C HIS A 102 -28.51 -20.79 20.20
N GLY A 103 -27.83 -21.84 19.74
CA GLY A 103 -26.48 -21.74 19.18
C GLY A 103 -26.44 -20.83 17.94
N ILE A 104 -27.41 -20.96 17.03
CA ILE A 104 -27.54 -20.09 15.84
C ILE A 104 -27.80 -18.65 16.26
N LYS A 105 -28.75 -18.43 17.19
CA LYS A 105 -29.06 -17.09 17.71
C LYS A 105 -27.79 -16.42 18.25
N ARG A 106 -27.03 -17.11 19.10
CA ARG A 106 -25.79 -16.57 19.68
C ARG A 106 -24.75 -16.22 18.60
N LYS A 107 -24.52 -17.12 17.64
CA LYS A 107 -23.59 -16.86 16.53
C LYS A 107 -24.02 -15.65 15.68
N LEU A 108 -25.32 -15.49 15.46
CA LEU A 108 -25.87 -14.37 14.69
C LEU A 108 -25.72 -13.05 15.44
N GLU A 109 -25.94 -13.05 16.76
CA GLU A 109 -25.71 -11.89 17.64
C GLU A 109 -24.22 -11.48 17.66
N GLU A 110 -23.31 -12.45 17.80
CA GLU A 110 -21.86 -12.22 17.71
C GLU A 110 -21.46 -11.64 16.34
N SER A 111 -22.00 -12.20 15.25
CA SER A 111 -21.71 -11.71 13.89
C SER A 111 -22.29 -10.32 13.65
N SER A 112 -23.51 -10.05 14.13
CA SER A 112 -24.15 -8.74 14.03
C SER A 112 -23.36 -7.67 14.80
N SER A 113 -22.85 -8.00 15.98
CA SER A 113 -21.99 -7.10 16.76
C SER A 113 -20.67 -6.81 16.04
N ALA A 114 -20.03 -7.84 15.47
CA ALA A 114 -18.81 -7.67 14.68
C ALA A 114 -19.05 -6.81 13.42
N GLU A 115 -20.16 -7.03 12.70
CA GLU A 115 -20.57 -6.22 11.55
C GLU A 115 -20.84 -4.76 11.95
N ALA A 116 -21.51 -4.52 13.07
CA ALA A 116 -21.76 -3.17 13.58
C ALA A 116 -20.45 -2.43 13.88
N GLY A 117 -19.45 -3.10 14.46
CA GLY A 117 -18.11 -2.54 14.67
C GLY A 117 -17.43 -2.13 13.36
N GLN A 118 -17.55 -2.94 12.30
CA GLN A 118 -16.99 -2.62 10.99
C GLN A 118 -17.74 -1.48 10.29
N VAL A 119 -19.06 -1.38 10.47
CA VAL A 119 -19.85 -0.23 10.00
C VAL A 119 -19.45 1.04 10.73
N GLN A 120 -19.22 0.98 12.05
CA GLN A 120 -18.74 2.12 12.84
C GLN A 120 -17.39 2.61 12.33
N ARG A 121 -16.44 1.71 12.06
CA ARG A 121 -15.15 2.05 11.45
C ARG A 121 -15.28 2.68 10.06
N CYS A 122 -16.24 2.23 9.24
CA CYS A 122 -16.53 2.88 7.96
C CYS A 122 -17.03 4.32 8.18
N ARG A 123 -17.95 4.50 9.14
CA ARG A 123 -18.53 5.81 9.47
C ARG A 123 -17.47 6.79 9.99
N ALA A 124 -16.67 6.40 10.97
CA ALA A 124 -15.63 7.24 11.55
C ALA A 124 -14.63 7.75 10.49
N ARG A 125 -14.32 6.92 9.49
CA ARG A 125 -13.44 7.31 8.37
C ARG A 125 -14.11 8.27 7.39
N ILE A 126 -15.43 8.16 7.17
CA ILE A 126 -16.17 9.12 6.36
C ILE A 126 -16.22 10.46 7.09
N GLU A 127 -16.56 10.46 8.38
CA GLU A 127 -16.59 11.66 9.23
C GLU A 127 -15.21 12.36 9.24
N HIS A 128 -14.12 11.60 9.40
CA HIS A 128 -12.77 12.14 9.30
C HIS A 128 -12.42 12.73 7.93
N LEU A 129 -12.99 12.21 6.83
CA LEU A 129 -12.80 12.81 5.50
C LEU A 129 -13.68 14.05 5.29
N GLU A 130 -14.82 14.15 5.97
CA GLU A 130 -15.68 15.34 5.95
C GLU A 130 -15.05 16.51 6.72
N GLU A 131 -14.23 16.25 7.74
CA GLU A 131 -13.42 17.26 8.44
C GLU A 131 -12.41 17.97 7.50
N PHE A 132 -12.03 17.33 6.39
CA PHE A 132 -11.05 17.85 5.43
C PHE A 132 -11.57 19.03 4.56
N VAL A 133 -12.83 19.47 4.71
CA VAL A 133 -13.38 20.58 3.91
C VAL A 133 -12.53 21.85 4.12
N PRO A 134 -11.77 22.33 3.09
CA PRO A 134 -10.79 23.39 3.29
C PRO A 134 -11.49 24.72 3.58
N HIS A 135 -11.43 25.18 4.82
CA HIS A 135 -11.70 26.57 5.15
C HIS A 135 -10.39 27.37 5.07
N PRO A 136 -10.30 28.43 4.24
CA PRO A 136 -9.05 29.15 3.94
C PRO A 136 -8.28 29.75 5.13
N HIS A 137 -8.79 29.67 6.36
CA HIS A 137 -8.23 30.33 7.54
C HIS A 137 -8.30 29.47 8.83
N CYS A 138 -8.50 28.15 8.74
CA CYS A 138 -8.75 27.33 9.94
C CYS A 138 -7.55 26.45 10.37
N GLU A 139 -7.25 26.45 11.67
CA GLU A 139 -6.31 25.55 12.34
C GLU A 139 -6.72 24.06 12.25
N CYS A 140 -7.94 23.76 11.80
CA CYS A 140 -8.44 22.38 11.59
C CYS A 140 -7.54 21.55 10.64
N ASN A 141 -6.85 22.21 9.71
CA ASN A 141 -5.89 21.55 8.82
C ASN A 141 -4.72 20.91 9.59
N SER A 142 -4.30 21.48 10.73
CA SER A 142 -3.15 20.95 11.50
C SER A 142 -3.47 19.61 12.15
N ASN A 143 -4.60 19.52 12.86
CA ASN A 143 -5.02 18.29 13.55
C ASN A 143 -5.34 17.17 12.56
N TRP A 144 -6.05 17.48 11.47
CA TRP A 144 -6.33 16.52 10.42
C TRP A 144 -5.05 15.99 9.77
N ASN A 145 -4.08 16.86 9.48
CA ASN A 145 -2.79 16.47 8.92
C ASN A 145 -1.97 15.60 9.88
N ASN A 146 -2.00 15.89 11.19
CA ASN A 146 -1.34 15.08 12.22
C ASN A 146 -1.96 13.67 12.30
N THR A 147 -3.29 13.59 12.34
CA THR A 147 -4.01 12.30 12.29
C THR A 147 -3.66 11.53 11.03
N ARG A 148 -3.67 12.21 9.87
CA ARG A 148 -3.27 11.61 8.59
C ARG A 148 -1.85 11.07 8.62
N LEU A 149 -0.91 11.84 9.13
CA LEU A 149 0.50 11.43 9.26
C LEU A 149 0.64 10.20 10.18
N ASN A 150 -0.02 10.20 11.33
CA ASN A 150 0.01 9.07 12.26
C ASN A 150 -0.50 7.79 11.61
N ARG A 151 -1.61 7.85 10.85
CA ARG A 151 -2.11 6.68 10.09
C ARG A 151 -1.11 6.20 9.03
N VAL A 152 -0.46 7.12 8.32
CA VAL A 152 0.54 6.79 7.28
C VAL A 152 1.77 6.13 7.88
N ILE A 153 2.25 6.63 9.01
CA ILE A 153 3.35 6.03 9.78
C ILE A 153 2.91 4.64 10.27
N LEU A 154 1.69 4.52 10.78
CA LEU A 154 1.16 3.25 11.27
C LEU A 154 1.01 2.20 10.16
N ASP A 155 0.51 2.56 8.96
CA ASP A 155 0.49 1.68 7.77
C ASP A 155 1.91 1.18 7.45
N TYR A 156 2.91 2.06 7.50
CA TYR A 156 4.31 1.66 7.30
C TYR A 156 4.79 0.68 8.38
N MET A 157 4.52 0.97 9.65
CA MET A 157 4.91 0.13 10.78
C MET A 157 4.31 -1.28 10.68
N LEU A 158 3.03 -1.39 10.36
CA LEU A 158 2.36 -2.68 10.16
C LEU A 158 2.96 -3.48 9.00
N ARG A 159 3.32 -2.82 7.89
CA ARG A 159 3.97 -3.48 6.73
C ARG A 159 5.40 -3.95 7.02
N MET A 160 6.11 -3.24 7.89
CA MET A 160 7.46 -3.58 8.36
C MET A 160 7.45 -4.49 9.60
N SER A 161 6.29 -5.02 9.99
CA SER A 161 6.12 -5.92 11.13
C SER A 161 6.39 -5.30 12.51
N TYR A 162 6.31 -3.98 12.63
CA TYR A 162 6.41 -3.25 13.91
C TYR A 162 5.03 -3.12 14.60
N TYR A 163 4.39 -4.26 14.88
CA TYR A 163 3.00 -4.31 15.36
C TYR A 163 2.81 -3.67 16.75
N ASP A 164 3.69 -3.96 17.70
CA ASP A 164 3.54 -3.45 19.07
C ASP A 164 3.62 -1.92 19.10
N SER A 165 4.61 -1.37 18.38
CA SER A 165 4.77 0.07 18.23
C SER A 165 3.59 0.70 17.45
N ALA A 166 3.03 0.00 16.46
CA ALA A 166 1.85 0.46 15.74
C ALA A 166 0.63 0.55 16.65
N THR A 167 0.41 -0.45 17.50
CA THR A 167 -0.68 -0.46 18.49
C THR A 167 -0.51 0.69 19.49
N LEU A 168 0.69 0.88 20.05
CA LEU A 168 0.98 1.99 20.96
C LEU A 168 0.72 3.37 20.32
N LEU A 169 1.07 3.53 19.04
CA LEU A 169 0.79 4.76 18.30
C LEU A 169 -0.72 4.97 18.09
N ALA A 170 -1.46 3.91 17.75
CA ALA A 170 -2.91 4.00 17.60
C ALA A 170 -3.59 4.41 18.92
N ASP A 171 -3.13 3.85 20.04
CA ASP A 171 -3.67 4.13 21.37
C ASP A 171 -3.35 5.54 21.85
N SER A 172 -2.10 5.97 21.72
CA SER A 172 -1.68 7.32 22.13
C SER A 172 -2.31 8.43 21.28
N ALA A 173 -2.55 8.18 19.99
CA ALA A 173 -3.19 9.15 19.10
C ALA A 173 -4.73 9.01 19.06
N ASN A 174 -5.31 7.99 19.69
CA ASN A 174 -6.73 7.68 19.68
C ASN A 174 -7.32 7.56 18.25
N ILE A 175 -6.64 6.78 17.38
CA ILE A 175 -6.98 6.62 15.95
C ILE A 175 -7.33 5.17 15.57
N GLN A 176 -7.69 4.32 16.54
CA GLN A 176 -7.94 2.89 16.34
C GLN A 176 -9.01 2.62 15.28
N GLU A 177 -10.05 3.47 15.18
CA GLU A 177 -11.12 3.34 14.18
C GLU A 177 -10.68 3.72 12.76
N LEU A 178 -9.55 4.44 12.63
CA LEU A 178 -9.02 4.94 11.36
C LEU A 178 -7.93 4.04 10.76
N VAL A 179 -7.52 2.98 11.46
CA VAL A 179 -6.43 2.08 11.07
C VAL A 179 -6.85 0.62 11.03
N ASP A 180 -6.04 -0.23 10.38
CA ASP A 180 -6.40 -1.59 10.00
C ASP A 180 -5.53 -2.66 10.68
N ILE A 181 -5.20 -2.48 11.97
CA ILE A 181 -4.26 -3.34 12.71
C ILE A 181 -4.68 -4.81 12.65
N ASP A 182 -5.96 -5.11 12.87
CA ASP A 182 -6.53 -6.46 12.83
C ASP A 182 -6.33 -7.14 11.47
N VAL A 183 -6.47 -6.38 10.37
CA VAL A 183 -6.25 -6.89 9.02
C VAL A 183 -4.79 -7.33 8.81
N PHE A 184 -3.85 -6.56 9.35
CA PHE A 184 -2.42 -6.89 9.27
C PHE A 184 -2.00 -8.00 10.25
N VAL A 185 -2.70 -8.18 11.37
CA VAL A 185 -2.47 -9.31 12.29
C VAL A 185 -2.88 -10.63 11.63
N GLU A 186 -4.01 -10.69 10.91
CA GLU A 186 -4.36 -11.88 10.12
C GLU A 186 -3.27 -12.21 9.09
N ALA A 187 -2.73 -11.19 8.40
CA ALA A 187 -1.66 -11.37 7.43
C ALA A 187 -0.34 -11.80 8.06
N ARG A 188 -0.06 -11.35 9.29
CA ARG A 188 1.14 -11.70 10.05
C ARG A 188 1.26 -13.19 10.26
N GLU A 189 0.18 -13.86 10.68
CA GLU A 189 0.18 -15.31 10.93
C GLU A 189 0.61 -16.08 9.66
N VAL A 190 0.12 -15.65 8.50
CA VAL A 190 0.48 -16.26 7.22
C VAL A 190 1.95 -16.00 6.88
N VAL A 191 2.42 -14.77 7.03
CA VAL A 191 3.83 -14.39 6.78
C VAL A 191 4.78 -15.16 7.68
N GLU A 192 4.54 -15.18 8.99
CA GLU A 192 5.36 -15.91 9.96
C GLU A 192 5.35 -17.41 9.68
N SER A 193 4.21 -17.96 9.28
CA SER A 193 4.13 -19.38 8.93
C SER A 193 4.95 -19.72 7.68
N LEU A 194 4.91 -18.88 6.65
CA LEU A 194 5.72 -19.05 5.45
C LEU A 194 7.22 -18.90 5.76
N GLN A 195 7.61 -17.94 6.60
CA GLN A 195 9.00 -17.81 7.07
C GLN A 195 9.46 -19.05 7.85
N ASN A 196 8.54 -19.66 8.61
CA ASN A 196 8.76 -20.93 9.31
C ASN A 196 8.58 -22.17 8.41
N LYS A 197 8.56 -22.00 7.08
CA LYS A 197 8.47 -23.08 6.08
C LYS A 197 7.19 -23.91 6.18
N LYS A 198 6.09 -23.29 6.62
CA LYS A 198 4.75 -23.89 6.74
C LYS A 198 3.77 -23.16 5.82
N VAL A 199 3.24 -23.89 4.83
CA VAL A 199 2.29 -23.32 3.86
C VAL A 199 0.82 -23.38 4.30
N ALA A 200 0.49 -24.16 5.32
CA ALA A 200 -0.91 -24.50 5.63
C ALA A 200 -1.77 -23.26 5.90
N PRO A 201 -1.34 -22.26 6.69
CA PRO A 201 -2.10 -21.02 6.88
C PRO A 201 -2.30 -20.22 5.59
N ALA A 202 -1.28 -20.17 4.73
CA ALA A 202 -1.38 -19.49 3.43
C ALA A 202 -2.40 -20.18 2.50
N LEU A 203 -2.46 -21.51 2.50
CA LEU A 203 -3.44 -22.27 1.72
C LEU A 203 -4.86 -22.13 2.27
N THR A 204 -5.03 -22.08 3.58
CA THR A 204 -6.31 -21.74 4.22
C THR A 204 -6.77 -20.35 3.76
N TRP A 205 -5.88 -19.36 3.81
CA TRP A 205 -6.17 -18.02 3.29
C TRP A 205 -6.56 -18.02 1.80
N CYS A 206 -5.88 -18.81 0.97
CA CYS A 206 -6.26 -18.98 -0.44
C CYS A 206 -7.66 -19.57 -0.60
N ALA A 207 -8.02 -20.57 0.22
CA ALA A 207 -9.33 -21.21 0.17
C ALA A 207 -10.46 -20.23 0.57
N GLU A 208 -10.25 -19.44 1.62
CA GLU A 208 -11.19 -18.40 2.07
C GLU A 208 -11.42 -17.32 1.01
N ASN A 209 -10.37 -16.98 0.26
CA ASN A 209 -10.39 -15.92 -0.75
C ASN A 209 -10.52 -16.41 -2.20
N LYS A 210 -10.79 -17.71 -2.41
CA LYS A 210 -10.74 -18.41 -3.71
C LYS A 210 -11.47 -17.70 -4.84
N SER A 211 -12.69 -17.21 -4.60
CA SER A 211 -13.48 -16.54 -5.65
C SER A 211 -12.89 -15.21 -6.10
N ARG A 212 -12.19 -14.50 -5.21
CA ARG A 212 -11.51 -13.24 -5.50
C ARG A 212 -10.19 -13.47 -6.21
N LEU A 213 -9.41 -14.44 -5.71
CA LEU A 213 -8.14 -14.85 -6.32
C LEU A 213 -8.33 -15.39 -7.74
N LYS A 214 -9.45 -16.09 -8.01
CA LYS A 214 -9.80 -16.52 -9.37
C LYS A 214 -10.09 -15.34 -10.31
N LYS A 215 -10.74 -14.27 -9.81
CA LYS A 215 -11.01 -13.06 -10.60
C LYS A 215 -9.72 -12.30 -10.94
N THR A 216 -8.77 -12.25 -10.03
CA THR A 216 -7.45 -11.62 -10.25
C THR A 216 -6.45 -12.54 -10.97
N LYS A 217 -6.84 -13.78 -11.29
CA LYS A 217 -5.97 -14.81 -11.88
C LYS A 217 -4.68 -15.03 -11.08
N SER A 218 -4.81 -15.01 -9.76
CA SER A 218 -3.69 -15.22 -8.83
C SER A 218 -3.00 -16.56 -9.03
N LYS A 219 -1.67 -16.58 -8.94
CA LYS A 219 -0.85 -17.80 -9.00
C LYS A 219 -0.45 -18.32 -7.61
N LEU A 220 -0.81 -17.61 -6.53
CA LEU A 220 -0.31 -17.90 -5.19
C LEU A 220 -0.62 -19.32 -4.74
N GLU A 221 -1.87 -19.78 -4.87
CA GLU A 221 -2.25 -21.15 -4.48
C GLU A 221 -1.40 -22.19 -5.23
N PHE A 222 -1.21 -22.01 -6.55
CA PHE A 222 -0.38 -22.90 -7.34
C PHE A 222 1.08 -22.92 -6.84
N LEU A 223 1.68 -21.75 -6.58
CA LEU A 223 3.05 -21.63 -6.10
C LEU A 223 3.27 -22.27 -4.73
N LEU A 224 2.29 -22.15 -3.82
CA LEU A 224 2.29 -22.80 -2.50
C LEU A 224 2.19 -24.32 -2.62
N ARG A 225 1.30 -24.82 -3.50
CA ARG A 225 1.17 -26.27 -3.76
C ARG A 225 2.44 -26.86 -4.38
N LEU A 226 3.13 -26.10 -5.23
CA LEU A 226 4.45 -26.49 -5.73
C LEU A 226 5.48 -26.57 -4.60
N GLN A 227 5.44 -25.65 -3.62
CA GLN A 227 6.36 -25.69 -2.47
C GLN A 227 6.13 -26.93 -1.61
N GLU A 228 4.87 -27.27 -1.28
CA GLU A 228 4.56 -28.50 -0.54
C GLU A 228 5.14 -29.74 -1.24
N PHE A 229 4.97 -29.81 -2.55
CA PHE A 229 5.52 -30.91 -3.33
C PHE A 229 7.05 -30.95 -3.24
N ILE A 230 7.74 -29.82 -3.40
CA ILE A 230 9.20 -29.73 -3.30
C ILE A 230 9.69 -30.16 -1.92
N GLU A 231 9.01 -29.76 -0.84
CA GLU A 231 9.37 -30.16 0.52
C GLU A 231 9.19 -31.68 0.74
N MET A 232 8.14 -32.30 0.16
CA MET A 232 8.00 -33.77 0.18
C MET A 232 9.14 -34.47 -0.55
N VAL A 233 9.55 -33.95 -1.71
CA VAL A 233 10.72 -34.47 -2.46
C VAL A 233 12.00 -34.29 -1.65
N LYS A 234 12.20 -33.14 -1.00
CA LYS A 234 13.35 -32.85 -0.15
C LYS A 234 13.43 -33.78 1.07
N ALA A 235 12.29 -34.21 1.60
CA ALA A 235 12.17 -35.21 2.66
C ALA A 235 12.32 -36.67 2.18
N ASN A 236 12.56 -36.90 0.89
CA ASN A 236 12.61 -38.22 0.24
C ASN A 236 11.30 -39.03 0.33
N ASP A 237 10.15 -38.37 0.57
CA ASP A 237 8.84 -39.01 0.62
C ASP A 237 8.15 -39.01 -0.76
N TYR A 238 8.76 -39.74 -1.71
CA TYR A 238 8.37 -39.67 -3.12
C TYR A 238 6.96 -40.23 -3.39
N LEU A 239 6.54 -41.26 -2.65
CA LEU A 239 5.21 -41.86 -2.81
C LEU A 239 4.12 -40.84 -2.46
N ARG A 240 4.28 -40.12 -1.34
CA ARG A 240 3.35 -39.04 -0.99
C ARG A 240 3.44 -37.87 -1.95
N ALA A 241 4.63 -37.48 -2.39
CA ALA A 241 4.80 -36.41 -3.38
C ALA A 241 4.04 -36.70 -4.70
N ILE A 242 4.15 -37.93 -5.23
CA ILE A 242 3.44 -38.34 -6.46
C ILE A 242 1.92 -38.35 -6.25
N ALA A 243 1.45 -38.91 -5.14
CA ALA A 243 0.02 -38.91 -4.81
C ALA A 243 -0.53 -37.49 -4.66
N TYR A 244 0.24 -36.61 -4.01
CA TYR A 244 -0.07 -35.21 -3.83
C TYR A 244 -0.14 -34.46 -5.17
N ALA A 245 0.85 -34.64 -6.04
CA ALA A 245 0.89 -34.01 -7.36
C ALA A 245 -0.35 -34.39 -8.20
N ARG A 246 -0.73 -35.68 -8.21
CA ARG A 246 -1.95 -36.15 -8.89
C ARG A 246 -3.21 -35.48 -8.35
N LYS A 247 -3.28 -35.25 -7.04
CA LYS A 247 -4.46 -34.67 -6.39
C LYS A 247 -4.56 -33.15 -6.54
N TYR A 248 -3.46 -32.43 -6.33
CA TYR A 248 -3.49 -30.96 -6.19
C TYR A 248 -2.83 -30.22 -7.35
N LEU A 249 -1.88 -30.82 -8.05
CA LEU A 249 -1.14 -30.16 -9.15
C LEU A 249 -1.71 -30.50 -10.54
N ALA A 250 -2.27 -31.70 -10.72
CA ALA A 250 -2.85 -32.13 -12.00
C ALA A 250 -3.91 -31.16 -12.57
N PRO A 251 -4.82 -30.55 -11.77
CA PRO A 251 -5.78 -29.57 -12.29
C PRO A 251 -5.14 -28.33 -12.96
N TRP A 252 -3.88 -28.03 -12.62
CA TRP A 252 -3.12 -26.91 -13.17
C TRP A 252 -2.33 -27.27 -14.42
N GLY A 253 -2.31 -28.57 -14.79
CA GLY A 253 -1.63 -29.11 -15.96
C GLY A 253 -1.84 -28.29 -17.23
N PRO A 254 -3.08 -28.02 -17.66
CA PRO A 254 -3.35 -27.29 -18.90
C PRO A 254 -2.76 -25.87 -18.96
N THR A 255 -2.57 -25.23 -17.80
CA THR A 255 -2.14 -23.81 -17.73
C THR A 255 -0.64 -23.68 -17.45
N TYR A 256 -0.06 -24.59 -16.66
CA TYR A 256 1.32 -24.46 -16.14
C TYR A 256 2.18 -25.71 -16.41
N THR A 257 2.00 -26.34 -17.59
CA THR A 257 2.73 -27.58 -17.97
C THR A 257 4.23 -27.45 -17.80
N LYS A 258 4.82 -26.33 -18.22
CA LYS A 258 6.29 -26.15 -18.20
C LYS A 258 6.82 -26.05 -16.77
N GLU A 259 6.16 -25.28 -15.90
CA GLU A 259 6.54 -25.21 -14.49
C GLU A 259 6.36 -26.56 -13.80
N LEU A 260 5.26 -27.26 -14.10
CA LEU A 260 5.00 -28.59 -13.54
C LEU A 260 6.05 -29.61 -13.96
N GLN A 261 6.42 -29.67 -15.24
CA GLN A 261 7.50 -30.55 -15.73
C GLN A 261 8.84 -30.24 -15.05
N ARG A 262 9.14 -28.95 -14.87
CA ARG A 262 10.37 -28.53 -14.20
C ARG A 262 10.40 -28.97 -12.73
N VAL A 263 9.27 -28.84 -12.03
CA VAL A 263 9.17 -29.24 -10.62
C VAL A 263 9.10 -30.77 -10.48
N THR A 264 8.40 -31.50 -11.34
CA THR A 264 8.37 -32.97 -11.27
C THR A 264 9.73 -33.61 -11.58
N ALA A 265 10.57 -32.95 -12.39
CA ALA A 265 11.96 -33.37 -12.60
C ALA A 265 12.78 -33.43 -11.30
N THR A 266 12.38 -32.75 -10.23
CA THR A 266 13.03 -32.86 -8.91
C THR A 266 12.93 -34.26 -8.28
N LEU A 267 12.01 -35.11 -8.77
CA LEU A 267 11.98 -36.53 -8.41
C LEU A 267 13.23 -37.28 -8.89
N ALA A 268 13.83 -36.85 -10.00
CA ALA A 268 15.08 -37.39 -10.52
C ALA A 268 16.29 -36.58 -10.02
N PHE A 269 16.19 -35.25 -10.06
CA PHE A 269 17.22 -34.31 -9.58
C PHE A 269 16.98 -33.96 -8.12
N LYS A 270 17.54 -34.76 -7.21
CA LYS A 270 17.41 -34.64 -5.75
C LYS A 270 17.93 -33.29 -5.21
N SER A 271 17.64 -33.00 -3.94
CA SER A 271 18.04 -31.77 -3.24
C SER A 271 19.55 -31.47 -3.27
N GLY A 272 20.40 -32.50 -3.35
CA GLY A 272 21.86 -32.37 -3.50
C GLY A 272 22.37 -32.15 -4.93
N THR A 273 21.50 -31.85 -5.90
CA THR A 273 21.89 -31.72 -7.31
C THR A 273 22.84 -30.54 -7.56
N ASN A 274 23.85 -30.76 -8.40
CA ASN A 274 24.73 -29.71 -8.92
C ASN A 274 24.17 -29.01 -10.17
N CYS A 275 23.05 -29.51 -10.72
CA CYS A 275 22.40 -28.87 -11.86
C CYS A 275 21.70 -27.58 -11.41
N SER A 276 22.25 -26.43 -11.82
CA SER A 276 21.75 -25.09 -11.43
C SER A 276 20.25 -24.90 -11.71
N THR A 277 19.75 -25.45 -12.82
CA THR A 277 18.34 -25.39 -13.24
C THR A 277 17.36 -25.90 -12.19
N TYR A 278 17.74 -26.96 -11.47
CA TYR A 278 16.90 -27.61 -10.45
C TYR A 278 17.35 -27.28 -9.03
N LYS A 279 18.64 -26.99 -8.82
CA LYS A 279 19.18 -26.57 -7.51
C LYS A 279 18.42 -25.37 -6.92
N VAL A 280 18.10 -24.38 -7.76
CA VAL A 280 17.35 -23.18 -7.35
C VAL A 280 15.94 -23.48 -6.83
N LEU A 281 15.34 -24.62 -7.18
CA LEU A 281 14.00 -24.99 -6.68
C LEU A 281 14.01 -25.40 -5.20
N PHE A 282 15.17 -25.84 -4.70
CA PHE A 282 15.36 -26.24 -3.30
C PHE A 282 15.94 -25.11 -2.42
N ASP A 283 16.21 -23.94 -3.02
CA ASP A 283 16.77 -22.78 -2.33
C ASP A 283 15.79 -22.23 -1.29
N GLU A 284 16.32 -21.78 -0.15
CA GLU A 284 15.52 -21.21 0.93
C GLU A 284 14.93 -19.85 0.54
N CYS A 285 15.59 -19.10 -0.36
CA CYS A 285 15.10 -17.82 -0.87
C CYS A 285 13.72 -17.92 -1.54
N ARG A 286 13.29 -19.13 -1.92
CA ARG A 286 11.96 -19.36 -2.49
C ARG A 286 10.86 -19.10 -1.46
N TRP A 287 11.13 -19.24 -0.17
CA TRP A 287 10.19 -18.87 0.89
C TRP A 287 9.99 -17.36 0.99
N ASP A 288 11.07 -16.57 0.85
CA ASP A 288 10.97 -15.10 0.81
C ASP A 288 10.14 -14.64 -0.40
N PHE A 289 10.32 -15.28 -1.55
CA PHE A 289 9.49 -15.04 -2.74
C PHE A 289 8.01 -15.34 -2.48
N LEU A 290 7.68 -16.45 -1.80
CA LEU A 290 6.29 -16.77 -1.46
C LEU A 290 5.67 -15.78 -0.47
N VAL A 291 6.47 -15.30 0.50
CA VAL A 291 6.06 -14.22 1.41
C VAL A 291 5.72 -12.96 0.64
N GLU A 292 6.58 -12.55 -0.29
CA GLU A 292 6.36 -11.36 -1.10
C GLU A 292 5.15 -11.50 -2.04
N GLU A 293 5.00 -12.65 -2.69
CA GLU A 293 3.82 -12.95 -3.52
C GLU A 293 2.53 -12.90 -2.69
N PHE A 294 2.55 -13.45 -1.47
CA PHE A 294 1.42 -13.34 -0.54
C PHE A 294 1.13 -11.88 -0.18
N LYS A 295 2.14 -11.08 0.20
CA LYS A 295 1.98 -9.65 0.54
C LYS A 295 1.36 -8.87 -0.62
N GLN A 296 1.77 -9.14 -1.85
CA GLN A 296 1.22 -8.50 -3.04
C GLN A 296 -0.25 -8.87 -3.26
N GLU A 297 -0.59 -10.15 -3.17
CA GLU A 297 -1.97 -10.62 -3.33
C GLU A 297 -2.88 -10.10 -2.20
N PHE A 298 -2.38 -10.05 -0.98
CA PHE A 298 -3.03 -9.45 0.18
C PHE A 298 -3.34 -7.96 -0.06
N CYS A 299 -2.34 -7.17 -0.48
CA CYS A 299 -2.54 -5.75 -0.78
C CYS A 299 -3.58 -5.54 -1.90
N LYS A 300 -3.45 -6.29 -3.02
CA LYS A 300 -4.43 -6.22 -4.13
C LYS A 300 -5.84 -6.56 -3.67
N LEU A 301 -5.96 -7.56 -2.81
CA LEU A 301 -7.25 -8.03 -2.33
C LEU A 301 -7.96 -6.94 -1.51
N PHE A 302 -7.27 -6.29 -0.58
CA PHE A 302 -7.83 -5.20 0.23
C PHE A 302 -7.83 -3.84 -0.48
N GLY A 303 -7.30 -3.75 -1.70
CA GLY A 303 -7.21 -2.49 -2.45
C GLY A 303 -6.20 -1.51 -1.87
N MET A 304 -5.17 -2.04 -1.21
CA MET A 304 -4.05 -1.29 -0.67
C MET A 304 -2.97 -1.07 -1.73
N THR A 305 -2.13 -0.06 -1.52
CA THR A 305 -0.92 0.12 -2.32
C THR A 305 0.09 -1.00 -2.03
N LEU A 306 0.86 -1.41 -3.05
CA LEU A 306 1.95 -2.38 -2.86
C LEU A 306 3.13 -1.74 -2.10
N VAL A 307 3.40 -0.48 -2.40
CA VAL A 307 4.41 0.33 -1.71
C VAL A 307 3.73 1.05 -0.54
N PRO A 308 4.34 1.11 0.67
CA PRO A 308 3.79 1.84 1.80
C PRO A 308 3.47 3.30 1.47
N LEU A 309 2.38 3.85 2.02
CA LEU A 309 1.96 5.22 1.74
C LEU A 309 3.04 6.25 2.10
N LEU A 310 3.77 6.02 3.19
CA LEU A 310 4.87 6.89 3.62
C LEU A 310 5.93 7.05 2.51
N GLN A 311 6.30 5.95 1.87
CA GLN A 311 7.28 5.98 0.79
C GLN A 311 6.72 6.70 -0.45
N ILE A 312 5.45 6.48 -0.79
CA ILE A 312 4.80 7.17 -1.91
C ILE A 312 4.80 8.69 -1.69
N TYR A 313 4.43 9.16 -0.49
CA TYR A 313 4.42 10.59 -0.18
C TYR A 313 5.83 11.19 -0.13
N LEU A 314 6.80 10.48 0.45
CA LEU A 314 8.20 10.91 0.43
C LEU A 314 8.71 11.03 -1.00
N GLN A 315 8.50 10.02 -1.84
CA GLN A 315 8.90 10.07 -3.24
C GLN A 315 8.20 11.20 -4.01
N ALA A 316 6.90 11.42 -3.79
CA ALA A 316 6.19 12.54 -4.40
C ALA A 316 6.83 13.89 -4.00
N GLY A 317 7.10 14.11 -2.72
CA GLY A 317 7.78 15.31 -2.23
C GLY A 317 9.20 15.47 -2.79
N LEU A 318 10.00 14.40 -2.77
CA LEU A 318 11.36 14.40 -3.30
C LEU A 318 11.40 14.67 -4.81
N SER A 319 10.42 14.19 -5.57
CA SER A 319 10.32 14.47 -7.03
C SER A 319 10.11 15.95 -7.33
N ALA A 320 9.42 16.69 -6.44
CA ALA A 320 9.22 18.12 -6.59
C ALA A 320 10.51 18.92 -6.31
N LEU A 321 11.37 18.40 -5.43
CA LEU A 321 12.64 19.01 -5.01
C LEU A 321 13.83 18.61 -5.89
N LYS A 322 13.76 17.45 -6.55
CA LYS A 322 14.87 16.89 -7.33
C LYS A 322 15.19 17.76 -8.55
N THR A 323 16.34 18.42 -8.53
CA THR A 323 16.84 19.25 -9.64
C THR A 323 18.11 18.65 -10.25
N PRO A 324 18.40 18.90 -11.55
CA PRO A 324 19.64 18.44 -12.19
C PRO A 324 20.91 19.05 -11.56
N SER A 325 20.77 20.23 -10.96
CA SER A 325 21.87 21.04 -10.42
C SER A 325 22.25 20.71 -8.97
N CYS A 326 21.69 19.65 -8.38
CA CYS A 326 22.08 19.16 -7.05
C CYS A 326 22.93 17.88 -7.12
N PRO A 327 24.13 17.87 -7.73
CA PRO A 327 25.10 16.81 -7.49
C PRO A 327 25.87 17.08 -6.19
N GLN A 328 25.92 16.07 -5.33
CA GLN A 328 26.86 15.83 -4.23
C GLN A 328 27.58 17.06 -3.63
N GLY A 329 27.06 17.56 -2.50
CA GLY A 329 27.81 18.40 -1.56
C GLY A 329 27.53 19.91 -1.58
N MET A 330 26.73 20.41 -2.54
CA MET A 330 26.40 21.85 -2.64
C MET A 330 25.01 22.23 -2.15
N CYS A 331 24.17 21.25 -1.79
CA CYS A 331 22.79 21.51 -1.39
C CYS A 331 22.73 21.92 0.09
N PRO A 332 21.87 22.89 0.47
CA PRO A 332 21.75 23.35 1.85
C PRO A 332 21.49 22.18 2.80
N LYS A 333 21.95 22.25 4.06
CA LYS A 333 21.61 21.24 5.09
C LYS A 333 20.09 21.10 5.31
N GLU A 334 19.34 22.14 4.96
CA GLU A 334 17.87 22.20 5.01
C GLU A 334 17.21 21.43 3.86
N ASP A 335 17.94 21.08 2.79
CA ASP A 335 17.43 20.30 1.67
C ASP A 335 17.39 18.81 2.04
N PRO A 336 16.21 18.14 2.00
CA PRO A 336 16.12 16.70 2.21
C PRO A 336 17.05 15.90 1.29
N LEU A 337 17.30 16.36 0.07
CA LEU A 337 18.21 15.70 -0.89
C LEU A 337 19.69 15.84 -0.51
N SER A 338 20.04 16.58 0.54
CA SER A 338 21.38 16.53 1.13
C SER A 338 21.63 15.23 1.91
N GLN A 339 20.57 14.51 2.32
CA GLN A 339 20.68 13.28 3.11
C GLN A 339 20.76 12.05 2.21
N ALA A 340 21.74 11.17 2.49
CA ALA A 340 21.99 9.96 1.69
C ALA A 340 20.78 9.03 1.57
N GLY A 341 19.96 8.90 2.62
CA GLY A 341 18.76 8.07 2.60
C GLY A 341 17.70 8.58 1.61
N PHE A 342 17.45 9.89 1.61
CA PHE A 342 16.50 10.53 0.69
C PHE A 342 17.04 10.60 -0.74
N MET A 343 18.35 10.77 -0.95
CA MET A 343 18.94 10.66 -2.29
C MET A 343 18.70 9.29 -2.92
N ARG A 344 18.88 8.20 -2.16
CA ARG A 344 18.64 6.83 -2.65
C ARG A 344 17.17 6.63 -3.04
N LEU A 345 16.23 7.18 -2.25
CA LEU A 345 14.81 7.15 -2.58
C LEU A 345 14.46 8.00 -3.81
N ALA A 346 15.20 9.10 -4.03
CA ALA A 346 14.98 10.02 -5.13
C ALA A 346 15.66 9.62 -6.44
N GLU A 347 16.65 8.73 -6.41
CA GLU A 347 17.43 8.29 -7.57
C GLU A 347 16.58 7.90 -8.80
N PRO A 348 15.56 7.03 -8.68
CA PRO A 348 14.73 6.63 -9.83
C PRO A 348 13.69 7.69 -10.25
N LEU A 349 13.52 8.77 -9.47
CA LEU A 349 12.47 9.76 -9.70
C LEU A 349 12.82 10.73 -10.83
N PRO A 350 11.81 11.28 -11.55
CA PRO A 350 12.05 12.32 -12.53
C PRO A 350 12.58 13.61 -11.87
N PHE A 351 13.28 14.42 -12.65
CA PHE A 351 13.65 15.78 -12.25
C PHE A 351 12.45 16.71 -12.36
N SER A 352 12.35 17.63 -11.41
CA SER A 352 11.35 18.70 -11.38
C SER A 352 11.53 19.64 -12.57
N LYS A 353 10.44 19.89 -13.30
CA LYS A 353 10.40 20.87 -14.40
C LYS A 353 10.06 22.24 -13.82
N GLN A 354 11.08 22.94 -13.32
CA GLN A 354 10.94 24.32 -12.87
C GLN A 354 11.11 25.25 -14.08
N HIS A 355 10.03 25.88 -14.55
CA HIS A 355 10.08 26.86 -15.64
C HIS A 355 10.52 28.25 -15.17
N HIS A 356 10.31 28.56 -13.89
CA HIS A 356 10.68 29.83 -13.27
C HIS A 356 11.43 29.57 -11.97
N SER A 357 12.61 30.18 -11.83
CA SER A 357 13.35 30.16 -10.57
C SER A 357 12.73 31.16 -9.60
N LYS A 358 12.52 30.73 -8.35
CA LYS A 358 12.10 31.61 -7.25
C LYS A 358 13.26 31.70 -6.27
N LEU A 359 13.72 32.92 -5.99
CA LEU A 359 14.75 33.14 -4.99
C LEU A 359 14.10 33.33 -3.62
N VAL A 360 14.65 32.67 -2.61
CA VAL A 360 14.24 32.79 -1.21
C VAL A 360 15.42 33.31 -0.42
N CYS A 361 15.20 34.33 0.41
CA CYS A 361 16.27 34.96 1.16
C CYS A 361 16.85 34.01 2.20
N PHE A 362 18.18 33.94 2.29
CA PHE A 362 18.86 33.13 3.30
C PHE A 362 18.59 33.60 4.74
N ILE A 363 18.40 34.91 4.95
CA ILE A 363 18.22 35.52 6.27
C ILE A 363 16.75 35.51 6.68
N THR A 364 15.88 36.16 5.90
CA THR A 364 14.47 36.32 6.26
C THR A 364 13.61 35.11 5.92
N LYS A 365 14.12 34.19 5.09
CA LYS A 365 13.35 33.05 4.52
C LYS A 365 12.11 33.48 3.72
N GLU A 366 12.00 34.76 3.37
CA GLU A 366 10.95 35.31 2.50
C GLU A 366 11.31 35.19 1.02
N LEU A 367 10.28 35.18 0.17
CA LEU A 367 10.45 35.24 -1.29
C LEU A 367 11.11 36.57 -1.70
N MET A 368 12.03 36.50 -2.65
CA MET A 368 12.66 37.66 -3.27
C MET A 368 11.96 37.93 -4.60
N ASP A 369 11.10 38.94 -4.60
CA ASP A 369 10.21 39.30 -5.71
C ASP A 369 10.29 40.79 -6.04
N THR A 370 9.28 41.33 -6.73
CA THR A 370 9.25 42.75 -7.11
C THR A 370 9.20 43.69 -5.90
N GLU A 371 8.55 43.28 -4.82
CA GLU A 371 8.41 44.06 -3.58
C GLU A 371 9.61 43.87 -2.65
N ASN A 372 10.27 42.70 -2.71
CA ASN A 372 11.47 42.38 -1.94
C ASN A 372 12.63 41.93 -2.83
N PRO A 373 13.19 42.83 -3.67
CA PRO A 373 14.10 42.43 -4.73
C PRO A 373 15.44 41.91 -4.20
N PRO A 374 16.12 41.07 -5.01
CA PRO A 374 17.45 40.57 -4.70
C PRO A 374 18.54 41.64 -4.84
N LEU A 375 19.38 41.77 -3.82
CA LEU A 375 20.58 42.60 -3.80
C LEU A 375 21.82 41.72 -3.67
N VAL A 376 22.84 42.03 -4.47
CA VAL A 376 24.11 41.30 -4.59
C VAL A 376 25.19 42.08 -3.84
N LEU A 377 25.87 41.41 -2.92
CA LEU A 377 27.06 41.94 -2.24
C LEU A 377 28.28 41.86 -3.18
N PRO A 378 29.33 42.67 -2.97
CA PRO A 378 30.57 42.62 -3.75
C PRO A 378 31.25 41.23 -3.78
N ASN A 379 31.03 40.41 -2.76
CA ASN A 379 31.53 39.03 -2.68
C ASN A 379 30.67 38.00 -3.46
N GLY A 380 29.64 38.45 -4.19
CA GLY A 380 28.79 37.65 -5.06
C GLY A 380 27.59 36.96 -4.39
N TYR A 381 27.41 37.12 -3.07
CA TYR A 381 26.24 36.56 -2.38
C TYR A 381 25.01 37.45 -2.52
N VAL A 382 23.83 36.84 -2.58
CA VAL A 382 22.56 37.54 -2.82
C VAL A 382 21.63 37.39 -1.61
N TYR A 383 21.07 38.51 -1.16
CA TYR A 383 20.07 38.56 -0.09
C TYR A 383 18.92 39.49 -0.47
N SER A 384 17.84 39.47 0.31
CA SER A 384 16.67 40.30 0.03
C SER A 384 16.90 41.73 0.51
N THR A 385 16.26 42.69 -0.15
CA THR A 385 16.37 44.10 0.22
C THR A 385 15.94 44.33 1.67
N LYS A 386 14.81 43.75 2.10
CA LYS A 386 14.34 43.85 3.49
C LYS A 386 15.39 43.35 4.50
N ALA A 387 16.04 42.22 4.23
CA ALA A 387 17.05 41.66 5.12
C ALA A 387 18.27 42.57 5.27
N LEU A 388 18.73 43.15 4.16
CA LEU A 388 19.92 44.00 4.16
C LEU A 388 19.63 45.40 4.73
N GLU A 389 18.43 45.93 4.52
CA GLU A 389 18.00 47.20 5.12
C GLU A 389 17.89 47.09 6.64
N GLU A 390 17.30 46.00 7.13
CA GLU A 390 17.22 45.74 8.57
C GLU A 390 18.62 45.57 9.19
N MET A 391 19.50 44.83 8.52
CA MET A 391 20.89 44.67 8.96
C MET A 391 21.64 46.01 9.00
N ALA A 392 21.51 46.82 7.96
CA ALA A 392 22.16 48.13 7.89
C ALA A 392 21.62 49.10 8.94
N LYS A 393 20.31 49.09 9.23
CA LYS A 393 19.71 49.90 10.31
C LYS A 393 20.29 49.55 11.68
N ASN A 394 20.57 48.26 11.92
CA ASN A 394 21.09 47.78 13.20
C ASN A 394 22.61 47.96 13.34
N ASN A 395 23.34 48.13 12.24
CA ASN A 395 24.81 48.14 12.19
C ASN A 395 25.39 49.43 11.56
N ASP A 396 24.76 50.59 11.77
CA ASP A 396 25.23 51.90 11.29
C ASP A 396 25.57 51.94 9.78
N GLY A 397 24.75 51.31 8.95
CA GLY A 397 24.92 51.27 7.49
C GLY A 397 25.83 50.14 6.96
N LYS A 398 26.45 49.36 7.85
CA LYS A 398 27.28 48.21 7.50
C LYS A 398 26.49 46.92 7.37
N ILE A 399 26.94 46.07 6.46
CA ILE A 399 26.37 44.76 6.19
C ILE A 399 27.47 43.74 6.33
N THR A 400 27.22 42.71 7.13
CA THR A 400 28.13 41.57 7.29
C THR A 400 27.50 40.35 6.65
N CYS A 401 28.16 39.78 5.65
CA CYS A 401 27.69 38.60 4.94
C CYS A 401 27.66 37.39 5.90
N PRO A 402 26.48 36.80 6.22
CA PRO A 402 26.38 35.73 7.21
C PRO A 402 27.08 34.43 6.78
N ARG A 403 27.40 34.26 5.49
CA ARG A 403 28.03 33.07 4.94
C ARG A 403 29.56 33.15 4.87
N THR A 404 30.12 34.36 4.85
CA THR A 404 31.57 34.57 4.64
C THR A 404 32.23 35.52 5.64
N GLY A 405 31.45 36.28 6.42
CA GLY A 405 31.95 37.33 7.30
C GLY A 405 32.40 38.61 6.58
N TYR A 406 32.26 38.69 5.25
CA TYR A 406 32.64 39.87 4.47
C TYR A 406 31.78 41.09 4.83
N GLU A 407 32.41 42.23 5.08
CA GLU A 407 31.75 43.50 5.41
C GLU A 407 31.74 44.46 4.22
N CYS A 408 30.60 45.10 3.97
CA CYS A 408 30.46 46.19 3.00
C CYS A 408 29.41 47.21 3.45
N ASN A 409 29.36 48.37 2.81
CA ASN A 409 28.30 49.34 3.08
C ASN A 409 27.05 49.01 2.24
N PHE A 410 25.89 49.48 2.70
CA PHE A 410 24.64 49.32 1.94
C PHE A 410 24.69 49.97 0.54
N SER A 411 25.48 51.05 0.38
CA SER A 411 25.70 51.73 -0.91
C SER A 411 26.39 50.87 -1.97
N ASP A 412 27.13 49.83 -1.54
CA ASP A 412 27.97 49.02 -2.42
C ASP A 412 27.18 47.86 -3.06
N LEU A 413 25.91 47.72 -2.69
CA LEU A 413 25.03 46.65 -3.15
C LEU A 413 24.47 46.94 -4.55
N VAL A 414 24.37 45.89 -5.37
CA VAL A 414 23.80 45.99 -6.72
C VAL A 414 22.54 45.15 -6.82
N LYS A 415 21.49 45.69 -7.44
CA LYS A 415 20.24 44.96 -7.68
C LYS A 415 20.43 43.87 -8.73
N ALA A 416 20.05 42.65 -8.42
CA ALA A 416 19.97 41.57 -9.39
C ALA A 416 18.63 41.60 -10.12
N PHE A 417 18.65 41.29 -11.42
CA PHE A 417 17.46 41.09 -12.22
C PHE A 417 17.37 39.62 -12.62
N ILE A 418 16.23 39.00 -12.35
CA ILE A 418 15.96 37.60 -12.71
C ILE A 418 15.00 37.64 -13.90
N SER A 419 15.40 37.04 -15.02
CA SER A 419 14.58 36.89 -16.23
C SER A 419 13.88 35.55 -16.29
#